data_AF-A0A1J5KEV8-F1
#
_entry.id   AF-A0A1J5KEV8-F1
#
_cell.length_a   1.000
_cell.length_b   1.000
_cell.length_c   1.000
_cell.angle_alpha   90.00
_cell.angle_beta   90.00
_cell.angle_gamma   90.00
#
_symmetry.space_group_name_H-M   'P 1'
#
loop_
_entity.id
_entity.type
_entity.pdbx_description
1 polymer ?
#
loop_
_entity_poly.entity_id
_entity_poly.type
_entity_poly.pdbx_seq_one_letter_code
_entity_poly.pdbx_strand_id
1 'polypeptide(L)' 'MAKCRYCGKEITWMKEGRKNVPVEHDGGVHKCEQAINAINSYRKVEKTELDQDLIKQYEQAINEKAKNAPKKKKWD' A
#
# COMPACT_ATOMS: atom_id res chain seq x y z
N MET A 1 22.97 -12.24 2.11
CA MET A 1 22.53 -11.74 0.79
C MET A 1 21.06 -12.05 0.62
N ALA A 2 20.28 -11.13 0.07
CA ALA A 2 18.85 -11.34 -0.16
C ALA A 2 18.60 -11.83 -1.59
N LYS A 3 17.45 -12.44 -1.85
CA LYS A 3 17.03 -12.80 -3.21
C LYS A 3 15.77 -12.01 -3.55
N CYS A 4 15.68 -11.50 -4.77
CA CYS A 4 14.47 -10.86 -5.26
C CYS A 4 13.34 -11.90 -5.31
N ARG A 5 12.20 -11.61 -4.68
CA ARG A 5 11.06 -12.53 -4.60
C ARG A 5 10.49 -12.90 -5.98
N TYR A 6 10.60 -12.01 -6.95
CA TYR A 6 9.98 -12.16 -8.26
C TYR A 6 10.92 -12.87 -9.24
N CYS A 7 12.15 -12.37 -9.40
CA CYS A 7 13.11 -12.92 -10.38
C CYS A 7 14.16 -13.87 -9.80
N GLY A 8 14.22 -14.04 -8.48
CA GLY A 8 15.16 -14.96 -7.83
C GLY A 8 16.63 -14.50 -7.84
N LYS A 9 16.96 -13.39 -8.54
CA LYS A 9 18.31 -12.81 -8.56
C LYS A 9 18.78 -12.44 -7.16
N GLU A 10 20.06 -12.62 -6.91
CA GLU A 10 20.70 -12.16 -5.68
C GLU A 10 20.79 -10.64 -5.67
N ILE A 11 20.38 -10.05 -4.56
CA ILE A 11 20.40 -8.61 -4.33
C ILE A 11 20.99 -8.30 -2.96
N THR A 12 21.65 -7.15 -2.89
CA THR A 12 22.16 -6.58 -1.65
C THR A 12 21.41 -5.30 -1.37
N TRP A 13 20.93 -5.13 -0.14
CA TRP A 13 20.28 -3.90 0.29
C TRP A 13 21.35 -2.91 0.74
N MET A 14 21.54 -1.84 -0.04
CA MET A 14 22.41 -0.75 0.34
C MET A 14 21.58 0.42 0.88
N LYS A 15 22.13 1.13 1.87
CA LYS A 15 21.49 2.31 2.43
C LYS A 15 21.96 3.54 1.65
N GLU A 16 21.08 4.08 0.83
CA GLU A 16 21.34 5.31 0.07
C GLU A 16 20.51 6.44 0.71
N GLY A 17 21.17 7.23 1.56
CA GLY A 17 20.52 8.25 2.37
C GLY A 17 19.52 7.68 3.39
N ARG A 18 18.23 8.01 3.21
CA ARG A 18 17.12 7.57 4.10
C ARG A 18 16.38 6.34 3.59
N LYS A 19 16.75 5.80 2.42
CA LYS A 19 16.06 4.65 1.79
C LYS A 19 17.02 3.48 1.63
N ASN A 20 16.47 2.27 1.71
CA ASN A 20 17.19 1.06 1.35
C ASN A 20 16.92 0.78 -0.12
N VAL A 21 17.99 0.71 -0.92
CA VAL A 21 17.94 0.48 -2.36
C VAL A 21 18.51 -0.92 -2.64
N PRO A 22 17.78 -1.78 -3.37
CA PRO A 22 18.29 -3.08 -3.76
C PRO A 22 19.27 -2.92 -4.93
N VAL A 23 20.41 -3.60 -4.85
CA VAL A 23 21.50 -3.51 -5.84
C VAL A 23 21.92 -4.93 -6.25
N GLU A 24 22.21 -5.14 -7.54
CA GLU A 24 22.77 -6.38 -8.07
C GLU A 24 24.30 -6.49 -7.77
N HIS A 25 24.92 -7.62 -8.10
CA HIS A 25 26.36 -7.86 -7.86
C HIS A 25 27.27 -6.89 -8.63
N ASP A 26 26.80 -6.32 -9.74
CA ASP A 26 27.50 -5.33 -10.56
C ASP A 26 27.47 -3.91 -9.97
N GLY A 27 26.79 -3.71 -8.82
CA GLY A 27 26.62 -2.40 -8.22
C GLY A 27 25.47 -1.57 -8.84
N GLY A 28 24.76 -2.11 -9.82
CA GLY A 28 23.60 -1.48 -10.44
C GLY A 28 22.32 -1.61 -9.61
N VAL A 29 21.48 -0.58 -9.62
CA VAL A 29 20.17 -0.61 -8.93
C VAL A 29 19.29 -1.71 -9.53
N HIS A 30 18.87 -2.66 -8.69
CA HIS A 30 18.02 -3.76 -9.12
C HIS A 30 16.60 -3.28 -9.42
N LYS A 31 16.24 -3.24 -10.71
CA LYS A 31 14.87 -2.97 -11.18
C LYS A 31 14.24 -4.25 -11.72
N CYS A 32 13.38 -4.87 -10.92
CA CYS A 32 12.74 -6.14 -11.31
C CYS A 32 11.48 -5.91 -12.17
N GLU A 33 11.53 -6.27 -13.45
CA GLU A 33 10.39 -6.17 -14.37
C GLU A 33 9.20 -7.04 -13.94
N GLN A 34 9.45 -8.25 -13.46
CA GLN A 34 8.40 -9.14 -12.97
C GLN A 34 7.67 -8.56 -11.76
N ALA A 35 8.39 -7.86 -10.87
CA ALA A 35 7.77 -7.15 -9.76
C ALA A 35 6.88 -6.02 -10.24
N ILE A 36 7.35 -5.24 -11.21
CA ILE A 36 6.59 -4.13 -11.82
C ILE A 36 5.31 -4.65 -12.48
N ASN A 37 5.40 -5.75 -13.24
CA ASN A 37 4.25 -6.36 -13.89
C ASN A 37 3.24 -6.92 -12.88
N ALA A 38 3.71 -7.55 -11.80
CA ALA A 38 2.83 -8.01 -10.72
C ALA A 38 2.12 -6.86 -10.01
N ILE A 39 2.76 -5.70 -9.87
CA ILE A 39 2.12 -4.50 -9.31
C ILE A 39 1.08 -3.94 -10.30
N ASN A 40 1.41 -3.90 -11.58
CA ASN A 40 0.53 -3.38 -12.61
C ASN A 40 -0.71 -4.26 -12.86
N SER A 41 -0.64 -5.56 -12.56
CA SER A 41 -1.77 -6.48 -12.69
C SER A 41 -2.79 -6.38 -11.56
N TYR A 42 -2.49 -5.67 -10.47
CA TYR A 42 -3.48 -5.42 -9.43
C TYR A 42 -4.64 -4.61 -10.00
N ARG A 43 -5.87 -5.00 -9.64
CA ARG A 43 -7.08 -4.27 -10.02
C ARG A 43 -6.97 -2.84 -9.52
N LYS A 44 -6.99 -1.90 -10.47
CA LYS A 44 -7.14 -0.47 -10.18
C LYS A 44 -8.62 -0.23 -9.95
N VAL A 45 -8.97 0.29 -8.78
CA VAL A 45 -10.34 0.72 -8.48
C VAL A 45 -10.38 2.21 -8.75
N GLU A 46 -11.04 2.61 -9.83
CA GLU A 46 -11.26 4.02 -10.13
C GLU A 46 -12.32 4.60 -9.17
N LYS A 47 -12.21 5.90 -8.85
CA LYS A 47 -13.15 6.58 -7.94
C LYS A 47 -14.61 6.51 -8.43
N THR A 48 -14.80 6.38 -9.74
CA THR A 48 -16.10 6.29 -10.41
C THR A 48 -16.70 4.89 -10.43
N GLU A 49 -15.94 3.85 -10.09
CA GLU A 49 -16.45 2.46 -10.01
C GLU A 49 -17.30 2.21 -8.77
N LEU A 50 -17.16 3.04 -7.73
CA LEU A 50 -17.97 2.97 -6.53
C LEU A 50 -19.26 3.76 -6.75
N ASP A 51 -20.39 3.10 -6.52
CA ASP A 51 -21.70 3.75 -6.56
C ASP A 51 -21.77 4.86 -5.52
N GLN A 52 -22.02 6.09 -5.99
CA GLN A 52 -22.07 7.27 -5.13
C GLN A 52 -23.21 7.19 -4.11
N ASP A 53 -24.31 6.53 -4.46
CA ASP A 53 -25.44 6.42 -3.55
C ASP A 53 -25.15 5.42 -2.43
N LEU A 54 -24.39 4.36 -2.72
CA LEU A 54 -23.89 3.44 -1.70
C LEU A 54 -22.89 4.13 -0.75
N ILE A 55 -22.00 4.98 -1.27
CA ILE A 55 -21.07 5.77 -0.45
C ILE A 55 -21.84 6.69 0.50
N LYS A 56 -22.87 7.40 0.02
CA LYS A 56 -23.71 8.28 0.85
C LYS A 56 -24.39 7.49 1.96
N GLN A 57 -24.91 6.30 1.67
CA GLN A 57 -25.52 5.43 2.68
C GLN A 57 -24.52 5.03 3.77
N TYR A 58 -23.30 4.63 3.38
CA TYR A 58 -22.25 4.31 4.34
C TYR A 58 -21.84 5.53 5.18
N GLU A 59 -21.72 6.70 4.58
CA GLU A 59 -21.39 7.94 5.27
C GLU A 59 -22.46 8.33 6.29
N GLN A 60 -23.74 8.26 5.90
CA GLN A 60 -24.87 8.51 6.80
C GLN A 60 -24.88 7.53 7.97
N ALA A 61 -24.72 6.23 7.72
CA ALA A 61 -24.71 5.21 8.77
C ALA A 61 -23.54 5.40 9.76
N ILE A 62 -22.36 5.82 9.28
CA ILE A 62 -21.21 6.13 10.14
C ILE A 62 -21.50 7.37 11.00
N ASN A 63 -22.05 8.42 10.40
CA ASN A 63 -22.37 9.66 11.08
C ASN A 63 -23.48 9.49 12.12
N GLU A 64 -24.51 8.70 11.84
CA GLU A 64 -25.56 8.34 12.79
C GLU A 64 -25.01 7.53 13.96
N LYS A 65 -24.16 6.54 13.69
CA LYS A 65 -23.47 5.78 14.75
C LYS A 65 -22.59 6.68 15.60
N ALA A 66 -21.88 7.64 15.01
CA ALA A 66 -21.04 8.58 15.72
C ALA A 66 -21.86 9.54 16.61
N LYS A 67 -23.02 10.00 16.13
CA LYS A 67 -23.96 10.82 16.92
C LYS A 67 -24.55 10.06 18.11
N ASN A 68 -24.85 8.78 17.90
CA ASN A 68 -25.46 7.91 18.92
C ASN A 68 -24.42 7.22 19.82
N ALA A 69 -23.12 7.38 19.53
CA ALA A 69 -22.07 6.81 20.36
C ALA A 69 -22.05 7.51 21.73
N PRO A 70 -22.08 6.75 22.85
CA PRO A 70 -21.99 7.35 24.17
C PRO A 70 -20.65 8.09 24.29
N LYS A 71 -20.68 9.34 24.76
CA LYS A 71 -19.45 10.09 25.05
C LYS A 71 -18.62 9.28 26.04
N LYS A 72 -17.44 8.83 25.61
CA LYS A 72 -16.49 8.15 26.51
C LYS A 72 -16.21 9.10 27.67
N LYS A 73 -16.40 8.63 28.91
CA LYS A 73 -16.02 9.38 30.11
C LYS A 73 -14.54 9.75 29.96
N LYS A 74 -14.28 11.06 29.94
CA LYS A 74 -12.93 11.59 30.08
C LYS A 74 -12.50 11.21 31.50
N TRP A 75 -11.45 10.41 31.62
CA TRP A 75 -10.79 10.19 32.91
C TRP A 75 -9.84 11.38 33.06
N ASP A 76 -10.14 12.24 34.03
CA ASP A 76 -9.26 13.31 34.49
C ASP A 76 -8.06 12.75 35.26
#